data_AF-A0AA35QZ10-F1
#
_entry.id   AF-A0AA35QZ10-F1
#
_cell.length_a   1.000
_cell.length_b   1.000
_cell.length_c   1.000
_cell.angle_alpha   90.00
_cell.angle_beta   90.00
_cell.angle_gamma   90.00
#
_symmetry.space_group_name_H-M   'P 1'
#
loop_
_entity.id
_entity.type
_entity.pdbx_description
1 polymer ?
#
loop_
_entity_poly.entity_id
_entity_poly.type
_entity_poly.pdbx_seq_one_letter_code
_entity_poly.pdbx_strand_id
1 'polypeptide(L)'
;MSSIRQFFESLGFLEVETPMMNGIAGGASAVPFVTHHNHFDTNLFMRVAPELYLKMLVIGGIEKVFEIGKQFRNEDVDRTHNTEFTTCEFYMAYADYSDLIEITERLISGLVKDVHGSYKIKHHLMGNPNKVVEIDFTPPFRRISIIEELERQLGVNFPPPKTFASTEYRNFLEDICLKHSIDCGHLRTASRLLDKCVNPTFIMD
;
A
#
# COMPACT_ATOMS: atom_id res chain seq x y z
N MET A 1 16.25 -2.72 7.58
CA MET A 1 16.54 -2.89 6.14
C MET A 1 17.32 -4.17 5.84
N SER A 2 18.41 -4.49 6.55
CA SER A 2 19.16 -5.74 6.31
C SER A 2 18.29 -7.01 6.43
N SER A 3 17.41 -7.11 7.43
CA SER A 3 16.51 -8.27 7.59
C SER A 3 15.50 -8.44 6.44
N ILE A 4 15.03 -7.34 5.84
CA ILE A 4 14.10 -7.38 4.69
C ILE A 4 14.83 -7.96 3.48
N ARG A 5 16.04 -7.48 3.19
CA ARG A 5 16.88 -8.01 2.10
C ARG A 5 17.14 -9.50 2.28
N GLN A 6 17.62 -9.90 3.47
CA GLN A 6 17.89 -11.30 3.78
C GLN A 6 16.66 -12.19 3.62
N PHE A 7 15.48 -11.70 4.01
CA PHE A 7 14.23 -12.43 3.81
C PHE A 7 13.98 -12.70 2.32
N PHE A 8 14.03 -11.68 1.46
CA PHE A 8 13.80 -11.84 0.03
C PHE A 8 14.90 -12.66 -0.67
N GLU A 9 16.16 -12.42 -0.32
CA GLU A 9 17.30 -13.22 -0.82
C GLU A 9 17.15 -14.70 -0.46
N SER A 10 16.70 -15.02 0.76
CA SER A 10 16.48 -16.42 1.18
C SER A 10 15.35 -17.11 0.41
N LEU A 11 14.44 -16.34 -0.19
CA LEU A 11 13.36 -16.83 -1.05
C LEU A 11 13.75 -16.85 -2.55
N GLY A 12 14.99 -16.48 -2.87
CA GLY A 12 15.54 -16.48 -4.22
C GLY A 12 15.15 -15.25 -5.05
N PHE A 13 14.79 -14.13 -4.41
CA PHE A 13 14.56 -12.88 -5.13
C PHE A 13 15.88 -12.20 -5.50
N LEU A 14 15.91 -11.58 -6.67
CA LEU A 14 16.99 -10.72 -7.12
C LEU A 14 16.71 -9.26 -6.69
N GLU A 15 17.62 -8.64 -5.95
CA GLU A 15 17.57 -7.18 -5.70
C GLU A 15 17.93 -6.46 -7.01
N VAL A 16 17.11 -5.50 -7.41
CA VAL A 16 17.30 -4.70 -8.63
C VAL A 16 17.15 -3.21 -8.34
N GLU A 17 17.65 -2.38 -9.26
CA GLU A 17 17.43 -0.93 -9.26
C GLU A 17 16.79 -0.52 -10.59
N THR A 18 15.66 0.20 -10.54
CA THR A 18 14.99 0.71 -11.74
C THR A 18 15.08 2.24 -11.83
N PRO A 19 14.86 2.84 -13.01
CA PRO A 19 14.94 4.29 -13.18
C PRO A 19 14.06 5.08 -12.20
N MET A 20 14.61 6.17 -11.65
CA MET A 20 13.89 7.14 -10.81
C MET A 20 13.35 8.33 -11.59
N MET A 21 13.82 8.55 -12.83
CA MET A 21 13.33 9.58 -13.74
C MET A 21 12.71 8.91 -14.96
N ASN A 22 11.44 9.20 -15.23
CA ASN A 22 10.66 8.55 -16.27
C ASN A 22 10.10 9.57 -17.25
N GLY A 23 9.95 9.20 -18.52
CA GLY A 23 9.22 10.03 -19.49
C GLY A 23 7.72 10.10 -19.20
N ILE A 24 7.17 9.11 -18.49
CA ILE A 24 5.78 9.06 -18.01
C ILE A 24 5.81 8.50 -16.58
N ALA A 25 5.15 9.17 -15.64
CA ALA A 25 4.95 8.63 -14.29
C ALA A 25 3.85 7.56 -14.30
N GLY A 26 4.07 6.44 -13.61
CA GLY A 26 3.11 5.32 -13.53
C GLY A 26 3.41 4.40 -12.35
N GLY A 27 2.56 3.40 -12.15
CA GLY A 27 2.66 2.42 -11.04
C GLY A 27 1.98 2.85 -9.74
N ALA A 28 1.54 4.11 -9.61
CA ALA A 28 0.69 4.55 -8.52
C ALA A 28 -0.16 5.76 -8.95
N SER A 29 -1.30 5.96 -8.29
CA SER A 29 -2.09 7.19 -8.42
C SER A 29 -1.53 8.25 -7.48
N ALA A 30 -0.66 9.12 -7.99
CA ALA A 30 -0.07 10.22 -7.24
C ALA A 30 0.33 11.38 -8.17
N VAL A 31 0.48 12.59 -7.62
CA VAL A 31 0.99 13.74 -8.37
C VAL A 31 2.53 13.68 -8.42
N PRO A 32 3.17 13.56 -9.60
CA PRO A 32 4.62 13.45 -9.67
C PRO A 32 5.33 14.81 -9.56
N PHE A 33 6.59 14.79 -9.13
CA PHE A 33 7.49 15.91 -9.38
C PHE A 33 7.92 15.94 -10.85
N VAL A 34 7.99 17.13 -11.43
CA VAL A 34 8.42 17.36 -12.82
C VAL A 34 9.79 18.04 -12.81
N THR A 35 10.70 17.56 -13.63
CA THR A 35 12.03 18.16 -13.87
C THR A 35 12.31 18.23 -15.37
N HIS A 36 13.41 18.90 -15.76
CA HIS A 36 13.75 19.14 -17.16
C HIS A 36 15.18 18.69 -17.47
N HIS A 37 15.35 17.93 -18.56
CA HIS A 37 16.63 17.42 -19.01
C HIS A 37 17.23 18.31 -20.12
N ASN A 38 18.11 19.23 -19.74
CA ASN A 38 18.65 20.29 -20.62
C ASN A 38 19.17 19.83 -21.99
N HIS A 39 19.92 18.72 -22.05
CA HIS A 39 20.53 18.28 -23.32
C HIS A 39 19.51 17.73 -24.33
N PHE A 40 18.42 17.13 -23.85
CA PHE A 40 17.38 16.53 -24.69
C PHE A 40 16.14 17.41 -24.78
N ASP A 41 16.16 18.58 -24.13
CA ASP A 41 15.05 19.54 -24.07
C ASP A 41 13.69 18.88 -23.80
N THR A 42 13.66 17.98 -22.80
CA THR A 42 12.47 17.19 -22.46
C THR A 42 12.17 17.23 -20.98
N ASN A 43 10.89 17.16 -20.64
CA ASN A 43 10.46 16.97 -19.27
C ASN A 43 10.61 15.51 -18.86
N LEU A 44 10.97 15.30 -17.59
CA LEU A 44 11.01 14.01 -16.92
C LEU A 44 10.23 14.10 -15.62
N PHE A 45 9.76 12.95 -15.16
CA PHE A 45 8.99 12.82 -13.92
C PHE A 45 9.76 11.96 -12.93
N MET A 46 9.83 12.40 -11.67
CA MET A 46 10.33 11.55 -10.60
C MET A 46 9.33 10.41 -10.37
N ARG A 47 9.82 9.18 -10.18
CA ARG A 47 8.96 8.01 -10.04
C ARG A 47 8.07 8.09 -8.80
N VAL A 48 6.84 7.62 -8.95
CA VAL A 48 5.87 7.44 -7.86
C VAL A 48 5.84 5.99 -7.35
N ALA A 49 6.26 5.03 -8.19
CA ALA A 49 6.50 3.62 -7.89
C ALA A 49 7.41 2.98 -8.99
N PRO A 50 8.18 1.91 -8.68
CA PRO A 50 8.93 1.11 -9.65
C PRO A 50 8.10 0.00 -10.33
N GLU A 51 6.84 -0.24 -9.92
CA GLU A 51 5.94 -1.31 -10.39
C GLU A 51 6.09 -1.70 -11.88
N LEU A 52 6.01 -0.73 -12.81
CA LEU A 52 6.01 -1.02 -14.24
C LEU A 52 7.34 -1.64 -14.70
N TYR A 53 8.47 -1.17 -14.16
CA TYR A 53 9.78 -1.72 -14.49
C TYR A 53 9.96 -3.12 -13.92
N LEU A 54 9.51 -3.35 -12.68
CA LEU A 54 9.59 -4.68 -12.07
C LEU A 54 8.76 -5.70 -12.85
N LYS A 55 7.57 -5.33 -13.32
CA LYS A 55 6.77 -6.17 -14.23
C LYS A 55 7.47 -6.43 -15.56
N MET A 56 8.13 -5.43 -16.16
CA MET A 56 8.91 -5.62 -17.39
C MET A 56 10.07 -6.61 -17.19
N LEU A 57 10.73 -6.62 -16.02
CA LEU A 57 11.77 -7.62 -15.69
C LEU A 57 11.20 -9.04 -15.59
N VAL A 58 10.02 -9.19 -14.98
CA VAL A 58 9.31 -10.49 -14.93
C VAL A 58 8.95 -10.97 -16.34
N ILE A 59 8.44 -10.08 -17.20
CA ILE A 59 8.20 -10.39 -18.62
C ILE A 59 9.51 -10.80 -19.32
N GLY A 60 10.63 -10.15 -18.97
CA GLY A 60 11.97 -10.48 -19.46
C GLY A 60 12.54 -11.80 -18.95
N GLY A 61 11.82 -12.53 -18.09
CA GLY A 61 12.19 -13.86 -17.60
C GLY A 61 12.82 -13.89 -16.21
N ILE A 62 12.87 -12.77 -15.48
CA ILE A 62 13.35 -12.74 -14.09
C ILE A 62 12.16 -12.98 -13.15
N GLU A 63 11.98 -14.23 -12.71
CA GLU A 63 10.76 -14.67 -12.01
C GLU A 63 10.54 -14.01 -10.64
N LYS A 64 11.60 -13.60 -9.94
CA LYS A 64 11.52 -13.00 -8.60
C LYS A 64 12.43 -11.79 -8.49
N VAL A 65 11.84 -10.61 -8.40
CA VAL A 65 12.56 -9.34 -8.29
C VAL A 65 12.04 -8.54 -7.10
N PHE A 66 12.93 -7.81 -6.43
CA PHE A 66 12.53 -6.81 -5.45
C PHE A 66 13.43 -5.57 -5.51
N GLU A 67 12.87 -4.43 -5.12
CA GLU A 67 13.61 -3.18 -4.98
C GLU A 67 13.23 -2.49 -3.67
N ILE A 68 14.24 -2.06 -2.91
CA ILE A 68 14.08 -1.13 -1.78
C ILE A 68 14.62 0.23 -2.23
N GLY A 69 13.73 1.20 -2.42
CA GLY A 69 14.11 2.46 -3.03
C GLY A 69 13.23 3.64 -2.67
N LYS A 70 13.67 4.83 -3.07
CA LYS A 70 12.94 6.08 -2.84
C LYS A 70 11.82 6.25 -3.87
N GLN A 71 10.69 6.76 -3.40
CA GLN A 71 9.55 7.20 -4.19
C GLN A 71 9.27 8.67 -3.90
N PHE A 72 8.72 9.39 -4.87
CA PHE A 72 8.50 10.83 -4.80
C PHE A 72 7.05 11.17 -5.12
N ARG A 73 6.38 11.91 -4.24
CA ARG A 73 5.02 12.41 -4.44
C ARG A 73 4.96 13.90 -4.12
N ASN A 74 4.48 14.68 -5.07
CA ASN A 74 4.30 16.12 -4.95
C ASN A 74 2.93 16.40 -4.32
N GLU A 75 2.78 15.98 -3.07
CA GLU A 75 1.56 16.04 -2.26
C GLU A 75 1.83 16.78 -0.95
N ASP A 76 0.76 17.15 -0.25
CA ASP A 76 0.86 17.83 1.05
C ASP A 76 1.53 16.93 2.11
N VAL A 77 2.26 17.56 3.02
CA VAL A 77 2.95 16.88 4.12
C VAL A 77 2.05 16.84 5.35
N ASP A 78 1.93 15.65 5.94
CA ASP A 78 1.24 15.46 7.22
C ASP A 78 2.00 14.46 8.11
N ARG A 79 1.35 13.90 9.13
CA ARG A 79 2.00 12.98 10.10
C ARG A 79 2.41 11.64 9.48
N THR A 80 1.85 11.28 8.33
CA THR A 80 2.05 10.01 7.62
C THR A 80 2.54 10.20 6.19
N HIS A 81 2.52 11.42 5.65
CA HIS A 81 2.93 11.74 4.29
C HIS A 81 4.17 12.64 4.29
N ASN A 82 5.21 12.20 3.60
CA ASN A 82 6.38 13.00 3.26
C ASN A 82 6.61 12.94 1.75
N THR A 83 7.18 13.99 1.16
CA THR A 83 7.33 14.11 -0.30
C THR A 83 8.29 13.10 -0.91
N GLU A 84 9.24 12.60 -0.11
CA GLU A 84 10.05 11.44 -0.43
C GLU A 84 9.92 10.37 0.67
N PHE A 85 9.76 9.11 0.28
CA PHE A 85 9.64 8.00 1.22
C PHE A 85 10.20 6.72 0.62
N THR A 86 10.43 5.72 1.45
CA THR A 86 11.08 4.47 1.04
C THR A 86 10.06 3.34 1.02
N THR A 87 9.99 2.63 -0.10
CA THR A 87 9.16 1.42 -0.24
C THR A 87 10.04 0.21 -0.49
N CYS A 88 9.49 -0.97 -0.22
CA CYS A 88 9.99 -2.24 -0.71
C CYS A 88 8.91 -2.81 -1.61
N GLU A 89 9.20 -2.99 -2.89
CA GLU A 89 8.28 -3.60 -3.86
C GLU A 89 8.91 -4.87 -4.41
N PHE A 90 8.11 -5.92 -4.57
CA PHE A 90 8.58 -7.18 -5.14
C PHE A 90 7.53 -7.75 -6.08
N TYR A 91 7.99 -8.52 -7.07
CA TYR A 91 7.16 -9.26 -8.00
C TYR A 91 7.64 -10.71 -8.07
N MET A 92 6.68 -11.63 -8.07
CA MET A 92 6.91 -13.07 -8.06
C MET A 92 6.03 -13.72 -9.12
N ALA A 93 6.64 -14.29 -10.16
CA ALA A 93 5.96 -15.07 -11.17
C ALA A 93 5.30 -16.31 -10.54
N TYR A 94 4.18 -16.74 -11.11
CA TYR A 94 3.42 -17.93 -10.70
C TYR A 94 2.80 -17.87 -9.29
N ALA A 95 2.84 -16.72 -8.63
CA ALA A 95 2.17 -16.48 -7.37
C ALA A 95 0.85 -15.71 -7.58
N ASP A 96 -0.13 -15.99 -6.72
CA ASP A 96 -1.29 -15.13 -6.54
C ASP A 96 -1.25 -14.41 -5.18
N TYR A 97 -2.25 -13.57 -4.91
CA TYR A 97 -2.29 -12.78 -3.68
C TYR A 97 -2.39 -13.62 -2.40
N SER A 98 -2.85 -14.87 -2.46
CA SER A 98 -2.87 -15.80 -1.33
C SER A 98 -1.45 -16.17 -0.91
N ASP A 99 -0.56 -16.43 -1.87
CA ASP A 99 0.87 -16.62 -1.62
C ASP A 99 1.47 -15.36 -0.98
N LEU A 100 1.07 -14.18 -1.48
CA LEU A 100 1.56 -12.90 -0.95
C LEU A 100 1.08 -12.64 0.48
N ILE A 101 -0.12 -13.09 0.87
CA ILE A 101 -0.61 -13.03 2.25
C ILE A 101 0.32 -13.84 3.16
N GLU A 102 0.66 -15.07 2.78
CA GLU A 102 1.56 -15.92 3.58
C GLU A 102 2.97 -15.32 3.68
N ILE A 103 3.50 -14.79 2.57
CA ILE A 103 4.80 -14.10 2.55
C ILE A 103 4.76 -12.86 3.46
N THR A 104 3.68 -12.09 3.41
CA THR A 104 3.51 -10.87 4.24
C THR A 104 3.44 -11.21 5.72
N GLU A 105 2.65 -12.21 6.11
CA GLU A 105 2.56 -12.69 7.49
C GLU A 105 3.94 -13.12 8.01
N ARG A 106 4.68 -13.91 7.22
CA ARG A 106 6.03 -14.38 7.58
C ARG A 106 7.03 -13.23 7.69
N LEU A 107 7.04 -12.31 6.72
CA LEU A 107 7.94 -11.15 6.71
C LEU A 107 7.68 -10.27 7.92
N ILE A 108 6.44 -9.79 8.10
CA ILE A 108 6.13 -8.80 9.13
C ILE A 108 6.25 -9.39 10.53
N SER A 109 5.69 -10.58 10.78
CA SER A 109 5.80 -11.21 12.10
C SER A 109 7.26 -11.56 12.44
N GLY A 110 8.04 -12.05 11.46
CA GLY A 110 9.47 -12.33 11.60
C GLY A 110 10.26 -11.07 11.95
N LEU A 111 10.08 -9.97 11.20
CA LEU A 111 10.74 -8.70 11.49
C LEU A 111 10.45 -8.18 12.89
N VAL A 112 9.18 -8.25 13.33
CA VAL A 112 8.80 -7.81 14.68
C VAL A 112 9.48 -8.67 15.74
N LYS A 113 9.49 -9.99 15.54
CA LYS A 113 10.16 -10.94 16.44
C LYS A 113 11.67 -10.72 16.49
N ASP A 114 12.31 -10.48 15.36
CA ASP A 114 13.75 -10.25 15.26
C ASP A 114 14.18 -8.94 15.94
N VAL A 115 13.40 -7.87 15.76
CA VAL A 115 13.72 -6.55 16.32
C VAL A 115 13.37 -6.44 17.81
N HIS A 116 12.23 -7.00 18.23
CA HIS A 116 11.71 -6.81 19.59
C HIS A 116 11.81 -8.05 20.48
N GLY A 117 12.19 -9.21 19.95
CA GLY A 117 12.20 -10.47 20.69
C GLY A 117 10.81 -11.03 21.00
N SER A 118 9.74 -10.39 20.54
CA SER A 118 8.33 -10.70 20.83
C SER A 118 7.47 -10.41 19.61
N TYR A 119 6.36 -11.13 19.42
CA TYR A 119 5.33 -10.78 18.43
C TYR A 119 4.39 -9.68 18.94
N LYS A 120 4.39 -9.43 20.25
CA LYS A 120 3.54 -8.43 20.90
C LYS A 120 4.35 -7.20 21.24
N ILE A 121 3.89 -6.03 20.80
CA ILE A 121 4.51 -4.73 21.07
C ILE A 121 3.51 -3.78 21.72
N LYS A 122 4.01 -2.86 22.53
CA LYS A 122 3.22 -1.76 23.09
C LYS A 122 3.40 -0.52 22.21
N HIS A 123 2.30 0.09 21.79
CA HIS A 123 2.28 1.28 20.95
C HIS A 123 1.40 2.37 21.57
N HIS A 124 1.83 3.62 21.47
CA HIS A 124 1.03 4.77 21.90
C HIS A 124 0.14 5.23 20.75
N LEU A 125 -1.18 5.24 20.95
CA LEU A 125 -2.07 5.68 19.89
C LEU A 125 -1.86 7.15 19.55
N MET A 126 -1.85 7.43 18.24
CA MET A 126 -1.74 8.78 17.71
C MET A 126 -2.83 9.68 18.29
N GLY A 127 -2.44 10.78 18.92
CA GLY A 127 -3.36 11.76 19.53
C GLY A 127 -3.64 11.56 21.02
N ASN A 128 -3.23 10.44 21.64
CA ASN A 128 -3.29 10.29 23.10
C ASN A 128 -2.04 9.57 23.64
N PRO A 129 -1.01 10.33 24.07
CA PRO A 129 0.24 9.77 24.60
C PRO A 129 0.05 8.84 25.80
N ASN A 130 -1.04 9.00 26.56
CA ASN A 130 -1.31 8.20 27.75
C ASN A 130 -2.04 6.89 27.45
N LYS A 131 -2.52 6.69 26.21
CA LYS A 131 -3.23 5.47 25.81
C LYS A 131 -2.26 4.53 25.07
N VAL A 132 -1.80 3.52 25.81
CA VAL A 132 -0.99 2.42 25.27
C VAL A 132 -1.90 1.29 24.84
N VAL A 133 -1.71 0.81 23.61
CA VAL A 133 -2.32 -0.41 23.09
C VAL A 133 -1.25 -1.47 22.89
N GLU A 134 -1.62 -2.72 23.13
CA GLU A 134 -0.82 -3.88 22.72
C GLU A 134 -1.23 -4.26 21.30
N ILE A 135 -0.25 -4.38 20.41
CA ILE A 135 -0.43 -4.85 19.03
C ILE A 135 0.19 -6.24 18.94
N ASP A 136 -0.59 -7.22 18.50
CA ASP A 136 -0.18 -8.62 18.36
C ASP A 136 0.09 -8.97 16.88
N PHE A 137 1.35 -9.24 16.55
CA PHE A 137 1.81 -9.67 15.23
C PHE A 137 1.96 -11.19 15.12
N THR A 138 1.31 -11.96 15.99
CA THR A 138 1.28 -13.43 15.86
C THR A 138 0.40 -13.81 14.65
N PRO A 139 0.93 -14.55 13.66
CA PRO A 139 0.13 -15.03 12.53
C PRO A 139 -0.81 -16.18 12.95
N PRO A 140 -1.92 -16.44 12.20
CA PRO A 140 -2.35 -15.73 11.00
C PRO A 140 -3.00 -14.38 11.31
N PHE A 141 -2.84 -13.40 10.41
CA PHE A 141 -3.44 -12.08 10.58
C PHE A 141 -4.94 -12.12 10.28
N ARG A 142 -5.67 -11.18 10.89
CA ARG A 142 -7.12 -11.07 10.65
C ARG A 142 -7.36 -10.73 9.18
N ARG A 143 -8.37 -11.34 8.57
CA ARG A 143 -8.79 -11.08 7.20
C ARG A 143 -10.24 -10.59 7.21
N ILE A 144 -10.52 -9.52 6.48
CA ILE A 144 -11.88 -8.96 6.33
C ILE A 144 -12.15 -8.60 4.87
N SER A 145 -13.37 -8.84 4.42
CA SER A 145 -13.89 -8.32 3.15
C SER A 145 -14.18 -6.83 3.31
N ILE A 146 -13.73 -6.00 2.36
CA ILE A 146 -14.00 -4.56 2.41
C ILE A 146 -15.50 -4.27 2.29
N ILE A 147 -16.20 -4.97 1.39
CA ILE A 147 -17.62 -4.72 1.14
C ILE A 147 -18.44 -5.19 2.33
N GLU A 148 -18.27 -6.43 2.79
CA GLU A 148 -19.05 -6.97 3.91
C GLU A 148 -18.84 -6.16 5.19
N GLU A 149 -17.61 -5.73 5.47
CA GLU A 149 -17.33 -4.94 6.67
C GLU A 149 -17.93 -3.52 6.57
N LEU A 150 -17.92 -2.91 5.39
CA LEU A 150 -18.60 -1.63 5.16
C LEU A 150 -20.12 -1.76 5.30
N GLU A 151 -20.72 -2.79 4.69
CA GLU A 151 -22.15 -3.09 4.82
C GLU A 151 -22.56 -3.25 6.29
N ARG A 152 -21.75 -4.00 7.06
CA ARG A 152 -21.97 -4.22 8.49
C ARG A 152 -21.86 -2.95 9.33
N GLN A 153 -20.88 -2.08 9.04
CA GLN A 153 -20.67 -0.83 9.80
C GLN A 153 -21.68 0.26 9.44
N LEU A 154 -22.11 0.30 8.18
CA LEU A 154 -23.03 1.32 7.65
C LEU A 154 -24.50 0.89 7.71
N GLY A 155 -24.78 -0.41 7.85
CA GLY A 155 -26.13 -0.97 7.85
C GLY A 155 -26.83 -0.84 6.50
N VAL A 156 -26.08 -0.91 5.40
CA VAL A 156 -26.57 -0.78 4.02
C VAL A 156 -26.03 -1.94 3.19
N ASN A 157 -26.75 -2.34 2.14
CA ASN A 157 -26.25 -3.32 1.17
C ASN A 157 -25.66 -2.57 -0.03
N PHE A 158 -24.45 -2.93 -0.41
CA PHE A 158 -23.77 -2.35 -1.56
C PHE A 158 -24.31 -3.00 -2.85
N PRO A 159 -24.48 -2.23 -3.94
CA PRO A 159 -24.75 -2.79 -5.26
C PRO A 159 -23.66 -3.77 -5.69
N PRO A 160 -23.96 -4.73 -6.59
CA PRO A 160 -23.00 -5.76 -6.98
C PRO A 160 -21.78 -5.18 -7.71
N PRO A 161 -20.59 -5.82 -7.65
CA PRO A 161 -19.34 -5.30 -8.23
C PRO A 161 -19.42 -4.86 -9.71
N LYS A 162 -20.29 -5.51 -10.50
CA LYS A 162 -20.50 -5.19 -11.91
C LYS A 162 -21.03 -3.76 -12.14
N THR A 163 -21.64 -3.14 -11.13
CA THR A 163 -22.19 -1.78 -11.23
C THR A 163 -21.22 -0.72 -10.73
N PHE A 164 -20.01 -1.06 -10.25
CA PHE A 164 -19.09 -0.09 -9.65
C PHE A 164 -18.68 1.06 -10.59
N ALA A 165 -18.73 0.83 -11.90
CA ALA A 165 -18.45 1.87 -12.90
C ALA A 165 -19.66 2.75 -13.25
N SER A 166 -20.87 2.42 -12.78
CA SER A 166 -22.10 3.12 -13.17
C SER A 166 -22.29 4.44 -12.41
N THR A 167 -23.03 5.35 -13.03
CA THR A 167 -23.44 6.60 -12.38
C THR A 167 -24.33 6.35 -11.16
N GLU A 168 -25.15 5.28 -11.18
CA GLU A 168 -26.00 4.95 -10.03
C GLU A 168 -25.16 4.57 -8.81
N TYR A 169 -24.08 3.79 -9.00
CA TYR A 169 -23.19 3.43 -7.91
C TYR A 169 -22.46 4.65 -7.31
N ARG A 170 -22.07 5.61 -8.16
CA ARG A 170 -21.50 6.88 -7.69
C ARG A 170 -22.49 7.66 -6.84
N ASN A 171 -23.72 7.81 -7.30
CA ASN A 171 -24.77 8.49 -6.55
C ASN A 171 -25.05 7.79 -5.20
N PHE A 172 -25.08 6.46 -5.18
CA PHE A 172 -25.21 5.67 -3.96
C PHE A 172 -24.08 5.95 -2.95
N LEU A 173 -22.82 5.99 -3.40
CA LEU A 173 -21.69 6.33 -2.54
C LEU A 173 -21.76 7.78 -2.03
N GLU A 174 -22.18 8.72 -2.88
CA GLU A 174 -22.37 10.12 -2.48
C GLU A 174 -23.43 10.26 -1.38
N ASP A 175 -24.57 9.57 -1.53
CA ASP A 175 -25.64 9.58 -0.52
C ASP A 175 -25.16 9.00 0.82
N ILE A 176 -24.35 7.93 0.80
CA ILE A 176 -23.74 7.37 2.00
C ILE A 176 -22.78 8.37 2.66
N CYS A 177 -21.90 8.98 1.88
CA CYS A 177 -20.94 9.96 2.40
C CYS A 177 -21.66 11.16 3.04
N LEU A 178 -22.70 11.68 2.39
CA LEU A 178 -23.54 12.75 2.93
C LEU A 178 -24.23 12.34 4.23
N LYS A 179 -24.86 11.15 4.25
CA LYS A 179 -25.58 10.63 5.42
C LYS A 179 -24.67 10.45 6.64
N HIS A 180 -23.43 10.03 6.42
CA HIS A 180 -22.45 9.79 7.49
C HIS A 180 -21.51 10.98 7.74
N SER A 181 -21.74 12.12 7.07
CA SER A 181 -20.90 13.32 7.17
C SER A 181 -19.41 13.04 6.91
N ILE A 182 -19.13 12.15 5.96
CA ILE A 182 -17.76 11.79 5.55
C ILE A 182 -17.30 12.83 4.53
N ASP A 183 -16.34 13.65 4.93
CA ASP A 183 -15.69 14.60 4.03
C ASP A 183 -14.72 13.88 3.07
N CYS A 184 -15.21 13.68 1.85
CA CYS A 184 -14.40 13.27 0.71
C CYS A 184 -14.05 14.54 -0.06
N GLY A 185 -12.84 15.08 0.14
CA GLY A 185 -12.39 16.33 -0.50
C GLY A 185 -12.43 16.31 -2.04
N HIS A 186 -11.68 17.20 -2.70
CA HIS A 186 -11.77 17.41 -4.16
C HIS A 186 -11.44 16.16 -5.01
N LEU A 187 -10.85 15.12 -4.41
CA LEU A 187 -10.66 13.77 -4.94
C LEU A 187 -11.45 12.78 -4.09
N ARG A 188 -12.64 12.39 -4.57
CA ARG A 188 -13.53 11.42 -3.92
C ARG A 188 -12.98 9.99 -4.05
N THR A 189 -11.97 9.64 -3.26
CA THR A 189 -11.42 8.27 -3.20
C THR A 189 -11.53 7.68 -1.78
N ALA A 190 -11.76 6.37 -1.70
CA ALA A 190 -12.28 5.63 -0.55
C ALA A 190 -11.35 5.49 0.69
N SER A 191 -10.24 6.23 0.75
CA SER A 191 -9.09 5.86 1.59
C SER A 191 -9.14 6.31 3.07
N ARG A 192 -10.28 6.74 3.61
CA ARG A 192 -10.36 7.24 5.01
C ARG A 192 -11.20 6.37 5.98
N LEU A 193 -11.59 5.16 5.59
CA LEU A 193 -12.51 4.31 6.37
C LEU A 193 -11.85 3.35 7.39
N LEU A 194 -10.53 3.37 7.57
CA LEU A 194 -9.78 2.27 8.22
C LEU A 194 -9.18 2.57 9.60
N ASP A 195 -9.65 3.61 10.30
CA ASP A 195 -9.16 4.01 11.63
C ASP A 195 -9.34 2.96 12.75
N LYS A 196 -9.95 1.79 12.47
CA LYS A 196 -10.24 0.74 13.47
C LYS A 196 -9.30 -0.47 13.44
N CYS A 197 -8.34 -0.55 12.52
CA CYS A 197 -7.41 -1.69 12.44
C CYS A 197 -6.21 -1.51 13.37
N VAL A 198 -6.34 -1.94 14.63
CA VAL A 198 -5.24 -1.85 15.63
C VAL A 198 -4.21 -2.98 15.45
N ASN A 199 -4.67 -4.21 15.24
CA ASN A 199 -3.81 -5.36 14.93
C ASN A 199 -3.63 -5.51 13.41
N PRO A 200 -2.55 -6.16 12.95
CA PRO A 200 -2.36 -6.47 11.53
C PRO A 200 -3.60 -7.15 10.96
N THR A 201 -4.18 -6.53 9.93
CA THR A 201 -5.43 -6.95 9.31
C THR A 201 -5.32 -6.78 7.80
N PHE A 202 -5.55 -7.86 7.05
CA PHE A 202 -5.75 -7.80 5.61
C PHE A 202 -7.19 -7.35 5.32
N ILE A 203 -7.33 -6.28 4.56
CA ILE A 203 -8.59 -5.84 3.98
C ILE A 203 -8.56 -6.30 2.52
N MET A 204 -9.53 -7.11 2.14
CA MET A 204 -9.54 -7.88 0.90
C MET A 204 -10.79 -7.58 0.06
N ASP A 205 -10.82 -8.20 -1.13
CA ASP A 205 -11.77 -8.10 -2.27
C ASP A 205 -11.26 -7.25 -3.44
#